data_AF-A0AAW1TC40-F1
#
_entry.id   AF-A0AAW1TC40-F1
#
_cell.length_a   1.000
_cell.length_b   1.000
_cell.length_c   1.000
_cell.angle_alpha   90.00
_cell.angle_beta   90.00
_cell.angle_gamma   90.00
#
_symmetry.space_group_name_H-M   'P 1'
#
loop_
_entity.id
_entity.type
_entity.pdbx_description
1 polymer ?
#
loop_
_entity_poly.entity_id
_entity_poly.type
_entity_poly.pdbx_seq_one_letter_code
_entity_poly.pdbx_strand_id
1 'polypeptide(L)'
;MAEDDTTRRPKRRCARKQSVVPSAVHYVGYVEEDETPEMIMKKFEELERVMATSTAERPAEAGPSSASTELEDLGGEPALEELAADQEAEERTLTEAQLMEGLFINAGWAHVSGQQVQDPLDRLAKLPIPQLCPIGFVFIFADKEHISGVVKQMYKWKFIYIENLTWIFLHANNSILRLPSPYARRSHLTMLMFRREGLAGKRIELRHQRNPDAAFDCIAASPGQPHATPEEVFIAIETLLPTGKGEFLELWAAKGASKEGWTHVAQCDGNYK
;
A
#
# COMPACT_ATOMS: atom_id res chain seq x y z
N MET A 1 -65.81 18.42 -24.94
CA MET A 1 -64.86 17.62 -25.74
C MET A 1 -63.64 17.42 -24.88
N ALA A 2 -63.43 16.19 -24.45
CA ALA A 2 -62.28 15.77 -23.68
C ALA A 2 -61.17 15.38 -24.65
N GLU A 3 -59.95 15.82 -24.41
CA GLU A 3 -58.76 15.14 -24.89
C GLU A 3 -57.78 14.96 -23.74
N ASP A 4 -57.21 13.77 -23.76
CA ASP A 4 -56.54 13.01 -22.73
C ASP A 4 -55.04 13.09 -23.02
N ASP A 5 -54.22 13.44 -22.03
CA ASP A 5 -52.76 13.26 -22.11
C ASP A 5 -52.23 12.61 -20.84
N THR A 6 -52.62 11.35 -20.68
CA THR A 6 -51.98 10.38 -19.80
C THR A 6 -50.63 9.93 -20.37
N THR A 7 -49.56 10.71 -20.18
CA THR A 7 -48.17 10.21 -20.39
C THR A 7 -47.15 10.72 -19.36
N ARG A 8 -47.55 10.97 -18.11
CA ARG A 8 -46.58 11.19 -17.02
C ARG A 8 -46.11 9.86 -16.42
N ARG A 9 -44.95 9.40 -16.89
CA ARG A 9 -44.17 8.28 -16.33
C ARG A 9 -44.05 8.44 -14.80
N PRO A 10 -44.43 7.45 -13.98
CA PRO A 10 -44.39 7.60 -12.53
C PRO A 10 -42.94 7.72 -12.04
N LYS A 11 -42.61 8.84 -11.38
CA LYS A 11 -41.34 8.99 -10.68
C LYS A 11 -41.27 7.94 -9.58
N ARG A 12 -40.42 6.92 -9.77
CA ARG A 12 -40.05 5.97 -8.72
C ARG A 12 -39.55 6.74 -7.50
N ARG A 13 -40.38 6.82 -6.47
CA ARG A 13 -39.96 7.23 -5.13
C ARG A 13 -39.08 6.09 -4.60
N CYS A 14 -37.76 6.23 -4.71
CA CYS A 14 -36.87 5.39 -3.91
C CYS A 14 -37.24 5.64 -2.45
N ALA A 15 -37.72 4.61 -1.77
CA ALA A 15 -37.83 4.63 -0.32
C ALA A 15 -36.43 4.96 0.23
N ARG A 16 -36.27 6.14 0.82
CA ARG A 16 -35.09 6.45 1.63
C ARG A 16 -35.12 5.47 2.79
N LYS A 17 -34.35 4.38 2.69
CA LYS A 17 -33.91 3.67 3.89
C LYS A 17 -33.23 4.72 4.74
N GLN A 18 -33.77 4.97 5.94
CA GLN A 18 -33.04 5.72 6.94
C GLN A 18 -31.70 5.02 7.08
N SER A 19 -30.62 5.69 6.69
CA SER A 19 -29.28 5.24 7.02
C SER A 19 -29.24 5.24 8.54
N VAL A 20 -29.18 4.07 9.16
CA VAL A 20 -28.80 3.96 10.56
C VAL A 20 -27.41 4.57 10.63
N VAL A 21 -27.34 5.81 11.12
CA VAL A 21 -26.06 6.46 11.39
C VAL A 21 -25.47 5.67 12.55
N PRO A 22 -24.28 5.07 12.41
CA PRO A 22 -23.65 4.37 13.52
C PRO A 22 -23.57 5.30 14.72
N SER A 23 -23.88 4.80 15.93
CA SER A 23 -23.76 5.64 17.11
C SER A 23 -22.30 6.03 17.30
N ALA A 24 -22.07 7.32 17.59
CA ALA A 24 -20.74 7.90 17.77
C ALA A 24 -19.90 7.21 18.86
N VAL A 25 -20.52 6.37 19.70
CA VAL A 25 -19.86 5.54 20.72
C VAL A 25 -18.95 4.46 20.12
N HIS A 26 -19.19 4.01 18.88
CA HIS A 26 -18.36 3.01 18.20
C HIS A 26 -17.24 3.61 17.36
N TYR A 27 -17.08 4.95 17.38
CA TYR A 27 -15.95 5.64 16.77
C TYR A 27 -14.80 5.62 17.77
N VAL A 28 -13.82 4.74 17.55
CA VAL A 28 -12.53 4.81 18.24
C VAL A 28 -11.73 5.90 17.52
N GLY A 29 -11.72 7.10 18.11
CA GLY A 29 -10.75 8.14 17.74
C GLY A 29 -9.33 7.66 18.08
N TYR A 30 -8.35 8.16 17.33
CA TYR A 30 -6.95 7.94 17.66
C TYR A 30 -6.68 8.40 19.10
N VAL A 31 -5.87 7.62 19.82
CA VAL A 31 -5.40 7.91 21.18
C VAL A 31 -4.87 9.34 21.19
N GLU A 32 -5.48 10.22 21.98
CA GLU A 32 -4.94 11.56 22.19
C GLU A 32 -3.59 11.41 22.91
N GLU A 33 -2.54 12.10 22.45
CA GLU A 33 -1.14 11.93 22.88
C GLU A 33 -0.90 12.20 24.39
N ASP A 34 -1.93 12.61 25.14
CA ASP A 34 -1.89 12.86 26.59
C ASP A 34 -2.49 11.71 27.43
N GLU A 35 -2.76 10.54 26.83
CA GLU A 35 -3.30 9.40 27.59
C GLU A 35 -2.24 8.71 28.48
N THR A 36 -2.38 8.89 29.79
CA THR A 36 -1.54 8.18 30.77
C THR A 36 -1.89 6.68 30.81
N PRO A 37 -0.91 5.81 31.17
CA PRO A 37 -1.14 4.36 31.29
C PRO A 37 -2.31 3.99 32.23
N GLU A 38 -2.58 4.82 33.24
CA GLU A 38 -3.70 4.64 34.17
C GLU A 38 -5.07 4.81 33.50
N MET A 39 -5.19 5.75 32.56
CA MET A 39 -6.43 5.95 31.80
C MET A 39 -6.70 4.79 30.84
N ILE A 40 -5.63 4.21 30.27
CA ILE A 40 -5.73 3.02 29.42
C ILE A 40 -6.21 1.82 30.25
N MET A 41 -5.61 1.56 31.41
CA MET A 41 -6.03 0.46 32.29
C MET A 41 -7.49 0.59 32.74
N LYS A 42 -7.95 1.82 33.01
CA LYS A 42 -9.34 2.08 33.39
C LYS A 42 -10.33 1.77 32.25
N LYS A 43 -9.97 2.06 31.00
CA LYS A 43 -10.77 1.69 29.83
C LYS A 43 -10.86 0.18 29.64
N PHE A 44 -9.77 -0.55 29.91
CA PHE A 44 -9.79 -2.02 29.88
C PHE A 44 -10.70 -2.61 30.95
N GLU A 45 -10.68 -2.07 32.16
CA GLU A 45 -11.59 -2.51 33.24
C GLU A 45 -13.06 -2.26 32.88
N GLU A 46 -13.37 -1.13 32.24
CA GLU A 46 -14.72 -0.79 31.82
C GLU A 46 -15.19 -1.67 30.64
N LEU A 47 -14.30 -2.01 29.71
CA LEU A 47 -14.53 -2.99 28.64
C LEU A 47 -14.83 -4.40 29.20
N GLU A 48 -14.08 -4.86 30.20
CA GLU A 48 -14.35 -6.14 30.85
C GLU A 48 -15.72 -6.16 31.54
N ARG A 49 -16.12 -5.06 32.18
CA ARG A 49 -17.47 -4.95 32.77
C ARG A 49 -18.57 -5.04 31.72
N VAL A 50 -18.40 -4.40 30.56
CA VAL A 50 -19.36 -4.46 29.44
C VAL A 50 -19.40 -5.86 28.82
N MET A 51 -18.27 -6.54 28.70
CA MET A 51 -18.24 -7.94 28.26
C MET A 51 -18.91 -8.87 29.26
N ALA A 52 -18.72 -8.66 30.56
CA ALA A 52 -19.36 -9.45 31.60
C ALA A 52 -20.89 -9.27 31.60
N THR A 53 -21.39 -8.05 31.46
CA THR A 53 -22.84 -7.79 31.39
C THR A 53 -23.47 -8.28 30.09
N SER A 54 -22.82 -8.10 28.94
CA SER A 54 -23.31 -8.61 27.65
C SER A 54 -23.28 -10.15 27.55
N THR A 55 -22.45 -10.81 28.35
CA THR A 55 -22.44 -12.28 28.47
C THR A 55 -23.52 -12.76 29.44
N ALA A 56 -23.86 -11.98 30.46
CA ALA A 56 -24.93 -12.28 31.41
C ALA A 56 -26.36 -12.08 30.85
N GLU A 57 -26.54 -11.28 29.80
CA GLU A 57 -27.84 -11.02 29.16
C GLU A 57 -28.23 -12.01 28.06
N ARG A 58 -27.42 -13.04 27.76
CA ARG A 58 -27.81 -14.11 26.82
C ARG A 58 -28.66 -15.17 27.55
N PRO A 59 -29.95 -15.37 27.20
CA PRO A 59 -30.73 -16.48 27.74
C PRO A 59 -30.17 -17.80 27.21
N ALA A 60 -30.00 -18.76 28.13
CA ALA A 60 -29.52 -20.11 27.84
C ALA A 60 -30.51 -20.90 26.99
N GLU A 61 -30.09 -21.34 25.80
CA GLU A 61 -30.61 -22.55 25.17
C GLU A 61 -29.66 -23.72 25.51
N ALA A 62 -30.21 -24.73 26.18
CA ALA A 62 -29.60 -26.03 26.51
C ALA A 62 -29.31 -26.84 25.22
N GLY A 63 -28.32 -27.73 25.08
CA GLY A 63 -27.31 -28.42 25.89
C GLY A 63 -26.67 -29.50 24.96
N PRO A 64 -26.13 -30.64 25.43
CA PRO A 64 -25.08 -30.87 26.43
C PRO A 64 -23.89 -31.69 25.85
N SER A 65 -22.74 -31.70 26.52
CA SER A 65 -21.98 -32.94 26.84
C SER A 65 -20.71 -32.61 27.63
N SER A 66 -20.70 -33.13 28.85
CA SER A 66 -19.59 -33.24 29.80
C SER A 66 -18.36 -33.95 29.23
N ALA A 67 -17.16 -33.54 29.66
CA ALA A 67 -16.33 -34.33 30.58
C ALA A 67 -14.99 -33.63 30.80
N SER A 68 -14.72 -33.30 32.06
CA SER A 68 -13.40 -32.98 32.60
C SER A 68 -12.58 -34.26 32.71
N THR A 69 -11.40 -34.37 32.08
CA THR A 69 -10.34 -35.28 32.56
C THR A 69 -8.97 -34.85 32.01
N GLU A 70 -8.09 -34.51 32.96
CA GLU A 70 -6.64 -34.81 33.04
C GLU A 70 -5.61 -34.18 32.10
N LEU A 71 -4.53 -33.75 32.76
CA LEU A 71 -3.22 -33.47 32.20
C LEU A 71 -2.64 -34.74 31.58
N GLU A 72 -2.23 -34.65 30.31
CA GLU A 72 -1.14 -35.47 29.79
C GLU A 72 -0.09 -34.58 29.12
N ASP A 73 1.09 -34.68 29.71
CA ASP A 73 2.42 -34.37 29.23
C ASP A 73 2.65 -34.98 27.84
N LEU A 74 2.70 -34.14 26.79
CA LEU A 74 3.24 -34.52 25.49
C LEU A 74 4.07 -33.36 24.94
N GLY A 75 5.38 -33.56 25.00
CA GLY A 75 6.41 -32.69 24.46
C GLY A 75 6.09 -32.18 23.06
N GLY A 76 6.05 -30.86 22.94
CA GLY A 76 5.82 -30.11 21.72
C GLY A 76 6.74 -28.90 21.62
N GLU A 77 7.99 -29.04 22.08
CA GLU A 77 9.01 -27.99 21.93
C GLU A 77 9.68 -27.89 20.54
N PRO A 78 9.67 -28.88 19.62
CA PRO A 78 10.48 -28.74 18.40
C PRO A 78 9.88 -27.77 17.37
N ALA A 79 8.57 -27.48 17.41
CA ALA A 79 7.92 -26.64 16.40
C ALA A 79 8.06 -25.12 16.69
N LEU A 80 8.12 -24.74 17.98
CA LEU A 80 8.38 -23.35 18.37
C LEU A 80 9.86 -23.01 18.27
N GLU A 81 10.74 -23.97 18.56
CA GLU A 81 12.19 -23.82 18.34
C GLU A 81 12.58 -23.82 16.85
N GLU A 82 11.95 -24.63 15.98
CA GLU A 82 12.21 -24.54 14.53
C GLU A 82 11.77 -23.19 13.96
N LEU A 83 10.60 -22.68 14.36
CA LEU A 83 10.13 -21.36 13.93
C LEU A 83 11.00 -20.23 14.49
N ALA A 84 11.54 -20.37 15.70
CA ALA A 84 12.47 -19.42 16.29
C ALA A 84 13.88 -19.52 15.69
N ALA A 85 14.32 -20.72 15.28
CA ALA A 85 15.61 -20.95 14.63
C ALA A 85 15.62 -20.45 13.19
N ASP A 86 14.52 -20.60 12.46
CA ASP A 86 14.32 -19.97 11.15
C ASP A 86 14.30 -18.43 11.28
N GLN A 87 13.70 -17.90 12.36
CA GLN A 87 13.70 -16.47 12.68
C GLN A 87 15.10 -15.94 13.02
N GLU A 88 15.88 -16.65 13.85
CA GLU A 88 17.25 -16.27 14.20
C GLU A 88 18.22 -16.41 13.01
N ALA A 89 17.99 -17.36 12.09
CA ALA A 89 18.78 -17.53 10.88
C ALA A 89 18.51 -16.42 9.84
N GLU A 90 17.27 -15.97 9.71
CA GLU A 90 16.91 -14.77 8.93
C GLU A 90 17.53 -13.50 9.56
N GLU A 91 17.60 -13.44 10.89
CA GLU A 91 18.16 -12.31 11.63
C GLU A 91 19.70 -12.21 11.56
N ARG A 92 20.40 -13.35 11.44
CA ARG A 92 21.87 -13.43 11.43
C ARG A 92 22.53 -13.31 10.05
N THR A 93 21.75 -13.29 8.96
CA THR A 93 22.30 -13.28 7.58
C THR A 93 22.29 -11.92 6.88
N LEU A 94 21.77 -10.86 7.51
CA LEU A 94 21.87 -9.49 6.98
C LEU A 94 23.20 -8.86 7.41
N THR A 95 24.31 -9.41 6.92
CA THR A 95 25.63 -8.77 6.97
C THR A 95 25.56 -7.42 6.22
N GLU A 96 26.31 -6.42 6.71
CA GLU A 96 26.43 -5.00 6.28
C GLU A 96 26.66 -4.75 4.76
N ALA A 97 25.86 -5.33 3.88
CA ALA A 97 25.64 -4.76 2.56
C ALA A 97 24.84 -3.47 2.76
N GLN A 98 25.09 -2.46 1.93
CA GLN A 98 24.29 -1.23 1.90
C GLN A 98 22.86 -1.60 1.47
N LEU A 99 22.02 -1.92 2.45
CA LEU A 99 20.63 -2.29 2.23
C LEU A 99 19.81 -1.02 2.05
N MET A 100 18.84 -1.07 1.14
CA MET A 100 18.00 0.09 0.86
C MET A 100 16.75 0.04 1.74
N GLU A 101 16.51 1.10 2.52
CA GLU A 101 15.29 1.27 3.32
C GLU A 101 14.08 1.55 2.41
N GLY A 102 14.30 2.23 1.27
CA GLY A 102 13.25 2.53 0.30
C GLY A 102 13.72 2.31 -1.15
N LEU A 103 12.97 1.49 -1.88
CA LEU A 103 13.17 1.24 -3.30
C LEU A 103 12.04 1.88 -4.10
N PHE A 104 12.37 2.82 -4.97
CA PHE A 104 11.44 3.44 -5.90
C PHE A 104 11.62 2.89 -7.32
N ILE A 105 10.55 2.40 -7.92
CA ILE A 105 10.54 1.78 -9.24
C ILE A 105 9.72 2.65 -10.19
N ASN A 106 10.42 3.36 -11.07
CA ASN A 106 9.83 4.20 -12.11
C ASN A 106 9.92 3.51 -13.48
N ALA A 107 9.44 2.27 -13.57
CA ALA A 107 9.73 1.37 -14.68
C ALA A 107 9.25 1.82 -16.08
N GLY A 108 8.61 2.97 -16.23
CA GLY A 108 8.12 3.47 -17.52
C GLY A 108 7.15 2.49 -18.17
N TRP A 109 5.86 2.63 -17.86
CA TRP A 109 4.79 1.72 -18.29
C TRP A 109 4.30 1.95 -19.72
N ALA A 110 5.00 2.78 -20.49
CA ALA A 110 4.63 3.07 -21.85
C ALA A 110 4.92 1.86 -22.76
N HIS A 111 3.89 1.41 -23.48
CA HIS A 111 4.09 0.70 -24.74
C HIS A 111 4.75 1.66 -25.73
N VAL A 112 6.03 1.46 -26.04
CA VAL A 112 6.67 2.13 -27.17
C VAL A 112 6.01 1.57 -28.43
N SER A 113 5.12 2.34 -29.06
CA SER A 113 4.42 1.92 -30.27
C SER A 113 5.42 1.53 -31.35
N GLY A 114 5.34 0.29 -31.85
CA GLY A 114 6.12 -0.17 -33.00
C GLY A 114 7.34 -1.05 -32.68
N GLN A 115 7.68 -1.28 -31.41
CA GLN A 115 8.64 -2.30 -31.00
C GLN A 115 7.93 -3.38 -30.19
N GLN A 116 8.29 -4.66 -30.39
CA GLN A 116 7.92 -5.72 -29.47
C GLN A 116 8.67 -5.49 -28.15
N VAL A 117 8.13 -4.61 -27.32
CA VAL A 117 8.62 -4.40 -25.96
C VAL A 117 8.11 -5.59 -25.14
N GLN A 118 9.04 -6.29 -24.48
CA GLN A 118 8.72 -7.30 -23.47
C GLN A 118 7.68 -6.76 -22.48
N ASP A 119 6.71 -7.59 -22.07
CA ASP A 119 5.67 -7.21 -21.11
C ASP A 119 6.33 -6.53 -19.88
N PRO A 120 5.94 -5.30 -19.52
CA PRO A 120 6.46 -4.61 -18.35
C PRO A 120 6.41 -5.46 -17.07
N LEU A 121 5.40 -6.33 -16.93
CA LEU A 121 5.28 -7.23 -15.80
C LEU A 121 6.32 -8.35 -15.81
N ASP A 122 6.64 -8.91 -16.99
CA ASP A 122 7.72 -9.90 -17.13
C ASP A 122 9.07 -9.29 -16.79
N ARG A 123 9.29 -8.03 -17.18
CA ARG A 123 10.51 -7.29 -16.82
C ARG A 123 10.59 -7.05 -15.32
N LEU A 124 9.49 -6.64 -14.69
CA LEU A 124 9.40 -6.46 -13.24
C LEU A 124 9.72 -7.79 -12.53
N ALA A 125 9.09 -8.89 -12.93
CA ALA A 125 9.23 -10.19 -12.26
C ALA A 125 10.67 -10.75 -12.23
N LYS A 126 11.54 -10.31 -13.14
CA LYS A 126 12.95 -10.69 -13.21
C LYS A 126 13.84 -9.94 -12.23
N LEU A 127 13.35 -8.87 -11.60
CA LEU A 127 14.15 -8.07 -10.69
C LEU A 127 14.38 -8.78 -9.35
N PRO A 128 15.59 -8.66 -8.78
CA PRO A 128 15.92 -9.20 -7.47
C PRO A 128 15.44 -8.29 -6.33
N ILE A 129 14.15 -7.91 -6.32
CA ILE A 129 13.59 -6.96 -5.35
C ILE A 129 13.80 -7.41 -3.88
N PRO A 130 13.57 -8.69 -3.52
CA PRO A 130 13.82 -9.15 -2.15
C PRO A 130 15.29 -9.03 -1.71
N GLN A 131 16.25 -9.14 -2.65
CA GLN A 131 17.67 -8.96 -2.34
C GLN A 131 18.05 -7.49 -2.20
N LEU A 132 17.42 -6.60 -2.97
CA LEU A 132 17.71 -5.16 -2.94
C LEU A 132 17.08 -4.47 -1.72
N CYS A 133 15.90 -4.91 -1.29
CA CYS A 133 15.14 -4.30 -0.19
C CYS A 133 14.62 -5.39 0.76
N PRO A 134 15.47 -5.97 1.62
CA PRO A 134 15.06 -7.10 2.47
C PRO A 134 14.22 -6.68 3.69
N ILE A 135 14.33 -5.43 4.15
CA ILE A 135 13.68 -4.94 5.38
C ILE A 135 12.82 -3.68 5.19
N GLY A 136 12.73 -3.16 3.96
CA GLY A 136 12.21 -1.82 3.69
C GLY A 136 10.86 -1.74 2.97
N PHE A 137 10.72 -0.65 2.23
CA PHE A 137 9.54 -0.30 1.45
C PHE A 137 9.84 -0.30 -0.04
N VAL A 138 8.83 -0.69 -0.81
CA VAL A 138 8.87 -0.59 -2.27
C VAL A 138 7.76 0.36 -2.72
N PHE A 139 8.18 1.40 -3.42
CA PHE A 139 7.33 2.37 -4.07
C PHE A 139 7.36 2.08 -5.57
N ILE A 140 6.22 1.86 -6.20
CA ILE A 140 6.17 1.54 -7.62
C ILE A 140 5.05 2.31 -8.28
N PHE A 141 5.38 3.19 -9.22
CA PHE A 141 4.35 3.72 -10.11
C PHE A 141 3.79 2.58 -10.94
N ALA A 142 2.50 2.60 -11.25
CA ALA A 142 1.84 1.66 -12.14
C ALA A 142 0.68 2.33 -12.89
N ASP A 143 0.49 1.91 -14.14
CA ASP A 143 -0.74 2.17 -14.86
C ASP A 143 -1.89 1.29 -14.35
N LYS A 144 -3.12 1.76 -14.50
CA LYS A 144 -4.34 1.04 -14.09
C LYS A 144 -4.40 -0.40 -14.57
N GLU A 145 -3.94 -0.66 -15.79
CA GLU A 145 -3.94 -2.00 -16.39
C GLU A 145 -2.94 -2.96 -15.73
N HIS A 146 -1.85 -2.42 -15.16
CA HIS A 146 -0.77 -3.18 -14.55
C HIS A 146 -0.90 -3.34 -13.04
N ILE A 147 -1.77 -2.55 -12.36
CA ILE A 147 -1.94 -2.59 -10.90
C ILE A 147 -2.13 -4.02 -10.38
N SER A 148 -3.02 -4.81 -10.99
CA SER A 148 -3.27 -6.18 -10.52
C SER A 148 -2.03 -7.07 -10.65
N GLY A 149 -1.27 -6.92 -11.75
CA GLY A 149 -0.03 -7.67 -11.97
C GLY A 149 1.06 -7.29 -10.97
N VAL A 150 1.23 -5.98 -10.74
CA VAL A 150 2.19 -5.44 -9.77
C VAL A 150 1.88 -5.95 -8.36
N VAL A 151 0.62 -5.87 -7.92
CA VAL A 151 0.21 -6.33 -6.59
C VAL A 151 0.47 -7.83 -6.42
N LYS A 152 0.13 -8.66 -7.41
CA LYS A 152 0.42 -10.10 -7.38
C LYS A 152 1.92 -10.38 -7.29
N GLN A 153 2.71 -9.66 -8.05
CA GLN A 153 4.16 -9.81 -8.06
C GLN A 153 4.79 -9.39 -6.71
N MET A 154 4.32 -8.31 -6.10
CA MET A 154 4.77 -7.88 -4.77
C MET A 154 4.43 -8.90 -3.68
N TYR A 155 3.22 -9.46 -3.69
CA TYR A 155 2.86 -10.53 -2.75
C TYR A 155 3.72 -11.78 -2.93
N LYS A 156 4.04 -12.15 -4.17
CA LYS A 156 4.99 -13.25 -4.45
C LYS A 156 6.36 -12.98 -3.83
N TRP A 157 6.79 -11.72 -3.79
CA TRP A 157 8.01 -11.28 -3.13
C TRP A 157 7.88 -11.03 -1.63
N LYS A 158 6.75 -11.37 -0.99
CA LYS A 158 6.51 -11.15 0.45
C LYS A 158 6.51 -9.68 0.83
N PHE A 159 5.87 -8.87 0.00
CA PHE A 159 5.54 -7.49 0.29
C PHE A 159 4.03 -7.32 0.42
N ILE A 160 3.61 -6.61 1.46
CA ILE A 160 2.22 -6.28 1.74
C ILE A 160 1.90 -4.86 1.26
N TYR A 161 0.76 -4.70 0.62
CA TYR A 161 0.26 -3.38 0.23
C TYR A 161 -0.09 -2.56 1.48
N ILE A 162 0.23 -1.26 1.45
CA ILE A 162 -0.11 -0.32 2.52
C ILE A 162 -1.01 0.78 1.99
N GLU A 163 -0.48 1.57 1.07
CA GLU A 163 -1.10 2.82 0.62
C GLU A 163 -0.75 3.14 -0.83
N ASN A 164 -1.33 4.23 -1.33
CA ASN A 164 -1.07 4.71 -2.67
C ASN A 164 -1.06 6.25 -2.74
N LEU A 165 -0.26 6.78 -3.65
CA LEU A 165 -0.26 8.18 -4.06
C LEU A 165 -0.59 8.24 -5.55
N THR A 166 -1.38 9.23 -5.97
CA THR A 166 -1.80 9.39 -7.37
C THR A 166 -1.17 10.63 -7.99
N TRP A 167 -0.47 10.44 -9.10
CA TRP A 167 0.05 11.55 -9.90
C TRP A 167 -0.90 11.82 -11.07
N ILE A 168 -1.65 12.92 -10.99
CA ILE A 168 -2.61 13.36 -12.01
C ILE A 168 -1.93 14.31 -13.00
N PHE A 169 -2.19 14.03 -14.27
CA PHE A 169 -1.60 14.73 -15.39
C PHE A 169 -2.48 15.88 -15.85
N LEU A 170 -1.90 17.07 -15.93
CA LEU A 170 -2.55 18.28 -16.43
C LEU A 170 -1.98 18.71 -17.78
N HIS A 171 -2.86 19.25 -18.62
CA HIS A 171 -2.47 20.14 -19.71
C HIS A 171 -2.04 21.49 -19.14
N ALA A 172 -1.28 22.28 -19.92
CA ALA A 172 -0.88 23.65 -19.55
C ALA A 172 -2.05 24.61 -19.27
N ASN A 173 -3.28 24.25 -19.66
CA ASN A 173 -4.51 24.99 -19.34
C ASN A 173 -5.24 24.46 -18.09
N ASN A 174 -4.57 23.68 -17.24
CA ASN A 174 -5.11 23.04 -16.03
C ASN A 174 -6.24 22.03 -16.25
N SER A 175 -6.50 21.61 -17.49
CA SER A 175 -7.43 20.52 -17.76
C SER A 175 -6.75 19.16 -17.63
N ILE A 176 -7.49 18.14 -17.17
CA ILE A 176 -6.96 16.79 -16.99
C ILE A 176 -6.59 16.18 -18.35
N LEU A 177 -5.35 15.70 -18.47
CA LEU A 177 -4.82 15.02 -19.64
C LEU A 177 -5.54 13.69 -19.90
N ARG A 178 -5.74 13.36 -21.18
CA ARG A 178 -6.52 12.21 -21.63
C ARG A 178 -5.71 11.34 -22.59
N LEU A 179 -4.79 10.58 -22.03
CA LEU A 179 -3.94 9.65 -22.78
C LEU A 179 -4.74 8.44 -23.29
N PRO A 180 -4.40 7.89 -24.47
CA PRO A 180 -5.01 6.66 -24.98
C PRO A 180 -4.76 5.47 -24.03
N SER A 181 -5.75 4.58 -23.91
CA SER A 181 -5.67 3.29 -23.22
C SER A 181 -6.82 2.40 -23.71
N PRO A 182 -6.70 1.05 -23.67
CA PRO A 182 -7.67 0.15 -24.30
C PRO A 182 -9.12 0.28 -23.82
N TYR A 183 -9.34 0.60 -22.54
CA TYR A 183 -10.68 0.57 -21.93
C TYR A 183 -11.16 1.96 -21.48
N ALA A 184 -10.33 2.70 -20.76
CA ALA A 184 -10.65 4.02 -20.26
C ALA A 184 -9.43 4.92 -20.40
N ARG A 185 -9.63 6.19 -20.81
CA ARG A 185 -8.54 7.15 -20.97
C ARG A 185 -7.70 7.22 -19.70
N ARG A 186 -6.38 7.23 -19.88
CA ARG A 186 -5.42 7.37 -18.78
C ARG A 186 -5.18 8.85 -18.52
N SER A 187 -5.24 9.23 -17.25
CA SER A 187 -5.03 10.62 -16.80
C SER A 187 -4.11 10.73 -15.60
N HIS A 188 -3.57 9.61 -15.13
CA HIS A 188 -2.73 9.55 -13.95
C HIS A 188 -1.92 8.26 -13.92
N LEU A 189 -0.89 8.27 -13.08
CA LEU A 189 -0.22 7.09 -12.55
C LEU A 189 -0.53 6.92 -11.06
N THR A 190 -0.55 5.68 -10.59
CA THR A 190 -0.69 5.37 -9.17
C THR A 190 0.61 4.81 -8.65
N MET A 191 1.25 5.50 -7.70
CA MET A 191 2.34 4.96 -6.91
C MET A 191 1.76 4.07 -5.83
N LEU A 192 2.02 2.78 -5.92
CA LEU A 192 1.66 1.80 -4.90
C LEU A 192 2.82 1.69 -3.92
N MET A 193 2.48 1.66 -2.63
CA MET A 193 3.44 1.56 -1.53
C MET A 193 3.29 0.20 -0.87
N PHE A 194 4.39 -0.52 -0.77
CA PHE A 194 4.45 -1.84 -0.16
C PHE A 194 5.51 -1.89 0.93
N ARG A 195 5.27 -2.72 1.93
CA ARG A 195 6.22 -3.00 3.01
C ARG A 195 6.57 -4.46 3.04
N ARG A 196 7.80 -4.77 3.42
CA ARG A 196 8.22 -6.15 3.65
C ARG A 196 7.32 -6.84 4.69
N GLU A 197 6.87 -8.06 4.39
CA GLU A 197 6.14 -8.89 5.35
C GLU A 197 7.05 -9.34 6.51
N GLY A 198 6.47 -9.59 7.69
CA GLY A 198 7.20 -10.12 8.84
C GLY A 198 7.85 -9.05 9.73
N LEU A 199 8.70 -9.51 10.66
CA LEU A 199 9.39 -8.65 11.63
C LEU A 199 10.35 -7.66 10.94
N ALA A 200 10.97 -8.10 9.84
CA ALA A 200 11.83 -7.30 8.97
C ALA A 200 11.20 -5.95 8.59
N GLY A 201 9.99 -5.96 8.04
CA GLY A 201 9.30 -4.72 7.70
C GLY A 201 8.77 -3.97 8.92
N LYS A 202 8.39 -4.67 10.00
CA LYS A 202 7.85 -4.06 11.23
C LYS A 202 8.84 -3.15 11.96
N ARG A 203 10.15 -3.34 11.74
CA ARG A 203 11.23 -2.56 12.36
C ARG A 203 11.23 -1.08 11.99
N ILE A 204 10.77 -0.75 10.78
CA ILE A 204 10.74 0.64 10.33
C ILE A 204 9.39 1.23 10.72
N GLU A 205 9.42 2.20 11.62
CA GLU A 205 8.23 2.98 11.98
C GLU A 205 7.90 3.98 10.87
N LEU A 206 6.69 3.83 10.33
CA LEU A 206 6.13 4.77 9.38
C LEU A 206 5.71 6.03 10.12
N ARG A 207 6.12 7.21 9.62
CA ARG A 207 5.47 8.44 10.06
C ARG A 207 4.08 8.54 9.45
N HIS A 208 3.11 9.00 10.24
CA HIS A 208 1.80 9.36 9.71
C HIS A 208 1.96 10.36 8.56
N GLN A 209 1.26 10.12 7.46
CA GLN A 209 1.34 10.91 6.25
C GLN A 209 0.81 12.33 6.51
N ARG A 210 1.67 13.34 6.30
CA ARG A 210 1.31 14.76 6.31
C ARG A 210 1.26 15.37 4.90
N ASN A 211 1.43 14.52 3.88
CA ASN A 211 1.52 14.91 2.49
C ASN A 211 0.24 14.49 1.76
N PRO A 212 -0.17 15.21 0.70
CA PRO A 212 -1.35 14.87 -0.05
C PRO A 212 -1.16 13.56 -0.84
N ASP A 213 -2.21 12.74 -0.89
CA ASP A 213 -2.22 11.47 -1.65
C ASP A 213 -2.42 11.70 -3.16
N ALA A 214 -2.54 12.96 -3.59
CA ALA A 214 -2.74 13.35 -4.97
C ALA A 214 -1.81 14.51 -5.33
N ALA A 215 -0.92 14.28 -6.29
CA ALA A 215 -0.08 15.29 -6.89
C ALA A 215 -0.63 15.67 -8.28
N PHE A 216 -0.85 16.96 -8.52
CA PHE A 216 -1.26 17.48 -9.82
C PHE A 216 -0.07 18.18 -10.45
N ASP A 217 0.33 17.73 -11.64
CA ASP A 217 1.46 18.35 -12.33
C ASP A 217 1.24 18.37 -13.85
N CYS A 218 1.77 19.42 -14.47
CA CYS A 218 1.80 19.58 -15.91
C CYS A 218 2.98 18.78 -16.44
N ILE A 219 2.71 17.66 -17.12
CA ILE A 219 3.78 16.89 -17.75
C ILE A 219 4.43 17.73 -18.85
N ALA A 220 5.61 18.26 -18.57
CA ALA A 220 6.50 18.85 -19.57
C ALA A 220 7.43 17.76 -20.13
N ALA A 221 6.89 16.83 -20.94
CA ALA A 221 7.70 15.87 -21.66
C ALA A 221 7.67 16.19 -23.15
N SER A 222 8.86 16.37 -23.73
CA SER A 222 9.01 16.30 -25.19
C SER A 222 8.51 14.93 -25.67
N PRO A 223 7.82 14.84 -26.82
CA PRO A 223 7.35 13.56 -27.35
C PRO A 223 8.47 12.52 -27.37
N GLY A 224 8.25 11.37 -26.73
CA GLY A 224 9.22 10.27 -26.67
C GLY A 224 10.23 10.32 -25.52
N GLN A 225 10.22 11.35 -24.66
CA GLN A 225 11.03 11.39 -23.45
C GLN A 225 10.26 10.80 -22.25
N PRO A 226 10.93 10.04 -21.36
CA PRO A 226 10.34 9.65 -20.09
C PRO A 226 9.97 10.90 -19.28
N HIS A 227 8.90 10.79 -18.51
CA HIS A 227 8.44 11.90 -17.69
C HIS A 227 9.36 11.99 -16.48
N ALA A 228 9.86 13.19 -16.17
CA ALA A 228 10.58 13.39 -14.92
C ALA A 228 9.61 13.14 -13.76
N THR A 229 10.04 12.34 -12.78
CA THR A 229 9.27 12.14 -11.55
C THR A 229 9.10 13.49 -10.84
N PRO A 230 7.88 13.86 -10.39
CA PRO A 230 7.66 15.09 -9.64
C PRO A 230 8.45 15.10 -8.33
N GLU A 231 8.96 16.26 -7.93
CA GLU A 231 9.72 16.42 -6.69
C GLU A 231 8.88 16.02 -5.46
N GLU A 232 7.57 16.26 -5.52
CA GLU A 232 6.59 15.91 -4.49
C GLU A 232 6.58 14.42 -4.16
N VAL A 233 6.93 13.56 -5.12
CA VAL A 233 7.03 12.11 -4.90
C VAL A 233 8.18 11.80 -3.98
N PHE A 234 9.35 12.39 -4.23
CA PHE A 234 10.51 12.18 -3.38
C PHE A 234 10.29 12.77 -1.99
N ILE A 235 9.70 13.96 -1.90
CA ILE A 235 9.31 14.57 -0.62
C ILE A 235 8.35 13.66 0.15
N ALA A 236 7.37 13.05 -0.52
CA ALA A 236 6.44 12.10 0.11
C ALA A 236 7.17 10.88 0.68
N ILE A 237 8.08 10.28 -0.09
CA ILE A 237 8.86 9.10 0.35
C ILE A 237 9.77 9.46 1.53
N GLU A 238 10.50 10.57 1.46
CA GLU A 238 11.39 11.02 2.54
C GLU A 238 10.64 11.42 3.81
N THR A 239 9.42 11.93 3.67
CA THR A 239 8.57 12.25 4.83
C THR A 239 8.04 10.99 5.50
N LEU A 240 7.69 9.99 4.71
CA LEU A 240 7.20 8.70 5.18
C LEU A 240 8.32 7.90 5.89
N LEU A 241 9.54 7.96 5.34
CA LEU A 241 10.74 7.23 5.78
C LEU A 241 11.86 8.21 6.17
N PRO A 242 11.71 8.94 7.28
CA PRO A 242 12.66 9.99 7.69
C PRO A 242 14.04 9.45 8.06
N THR A 243 14.12 8.18 8.46
CA THR A 243 15.35 7.48 8.88
C THR A 243 16.16 6.98 7.69
N GLY A 244 15.52 6.72 6.55
CA GLY A 244 16.15 6.14 5.36
C GLY A 244 16.99 7.09 4.52
N LYS A 245 17.35 8.28 5.02
CA LYS A 245 18.14 9.25 4.26
C LYS A 245 19.51 8.67 3.93
N GLY A 246 19.78 8.48 2.63
CA GLY A 246 21.02 7.85 2.14
C GLY A 246 20.86 6.39 1.72
N GLU A 247 19.70 5.79 2.00
CA GLU A 247 19.39 4.39 1.70
C GLU A 247 18.18 4.27 0.74
N PHE A 248 18.01 5.29 -0.12
CA PHE A 248 17.01 5.27 -1.18
C PHE A 248 17.62 4.91 -2.53
N LEU A 249 16.92 4.04 -3.27
CA LEU A 249 17.29 3.62 -4.62
C LEU A 249 16.13 3.89 -5.58
N GLU A 250 16.37 4.66 -6.64
CA GLU A 250 15.45 4.80 -7.78
C GLU A 250 15.93 3.93 -8.95
N LEU A 251 15.06 3.04 -9.43
CA LEU A 251 15.25 2.29 -10.67
C LEU A 251 14.50 2.96 -11.82
N TRP A 252 15.14 3.00 -13.01
CA TRP A 252 14.67 3.72 -14.21
C TRP A 252 14.59 5.24 -14.03
N ALA A 253 15.55 5.80 -13.30
CA ALA A 253 15.68 7.24 -13.16
C ALA A 253 15.93 7.93 -14.52
N ALA A 254 15.55 9.21 -14.61
CA ALA A 254 15.91 10.04 -15.76
C ALA A 254 17.44 10.17 -15.87
N LYS A 255 17.96 10.28 -17.10
CA LYS A 255 19.41 10.45 -17.32
C LYS A 255 19.88 11.76 -16.71
N GLY A 256 20.90 11.69 -15.87
CA GLY A 256 21.43 12.85 -15.14
C GLY A 256 20.62 13.24 -13.91
N ALA A 257 19.63 12.43 -13.50
CA ALA A 257 18.95 12.61 -12.21
C ALA A 257 19.98 12.51 -11.08
N SER A 258 19.89 13.46 -10.16
CA SER A 258 20.74 13.52 -8.98
C SER A 258 19.94 14.18 -7.86
N LYS A 259 19.80 13.47 -6.74
CA LYS A 259 19.20 13.99 -5.52
C LYS A 259 19.98 13.47 -4.32
N GLU A 260 20.21 14.37 -3.36
CA GLU A 260 20.92 14.01 -2.12
C GLU A 260 20.15 12.90 -1.37
N GLY A 261 20.86 11.88 -0.90
CA GLY A 261 20.25 10.74 -0.20
C GLY A 261 19.65 9.66 -1.11
N TRP A 262 19.74 9.81 -2.43
CA TRP A 262 19.22 8.88 -3.43
C TRP A 262 20.31 8.34 -4.34
N THR A 263 20.27 7.04 -4.58
CA THR A 263 21.01 6.37 -5.65
C THR A 263 20.09 6.23 -6.86
N HIS A 264 20.48 6.74 -8.02
CA HIS A 264 19.67 6.71 -9.23
C HIS A 264 20.26 5.75 -10.27
N VAL A 265 19.48 4.77 -10.72
CA VAL A 265 19.85 3.84 -11.78
C VAL A 265 19.04 4.17 -13.03
N ALA A 266 19.71 4.75 -14.02
CA ALA A 266 19.12 5.10 -15.31
C ALA A 266 19.41 4.03 -16.37
N GLN A 267 18.50 3.88 -17.34
CA GLN A 267 18.75 3.05 -18.51
C GLN A 267 19.75 3.75 -19.45
N CYS A 268 20.88 3.10 -19.75
CA CYS A 268 21.81 3.58 -20.76
C CYS A 268 21.30 3.24 -22.16
N ASP A 269 21.36 4.19 -23.10
CA ASP A 269 21.11 3.91 -24.53
C ASP A 269 22.41 3.33 -25.09
N GLY A 270 22.63 2.03 -24.88
CA GLY A 270 23.88 1.39 -25.26
C GLY A 270 23.64 0.02 -25.88
N ASN A 271 23.88 -0.07 -27.18
CA ASN A 271 24.28 -1.31 -27.85
C ASN A 271 25.44 -1.92 -27.06
N TYR A 272 25.17 -2.94 -26.25
CA TYR A 272 26.21 -3.83 -25.77
C TYR A 272 26.70 -4.64 -26.98
N LYS A 273 27.97 -4.42 -27.36
CA LYS A 273 28.71 -5.32 -28.26
C LYS A 273 29.00 -6.64 -27.56
#